data_AF-A0A2G6NGE3-F1
#
_entry.id   AF-A0A2G6NGE3-F1
#
_cell.length_a   1.000
_cell.length_b   1.000
_cell.length_c   1.000
_cell.angle_alpha   90.00
_cell.angle_beta   90.00
_cell.angle_gamma   90.00
#
_symmetry.space_group_name_H-M   'P 1'
#
loop_
_entity.id
_entity.type
_entity.pdbx_description
1 polymer ?
#
loop_
_entity_poly.entity_id
_entity_poly.type
_entity_poly.pdbx_seq_one_letter_code
_entity_poly.pdbx_strand_id
1 'polypeptide(L)'
;MPVVTGLKKQGANDGAALSFMIATPETGVDSIAVSWAMLDPVMTVFRPVAGFITAVSTGIVQNFFGTQELERSAPMGALLPMAPEGADAAGSHAHASADASRISSLPRRIIDGMRYAYGNLLNDIQQPFLFGILLAGLITFFFPEDFTLWTNEYPLVAMLIMLGVGIPMYVCATASTPIAAALILKGLNPGAALVFLLAGPATNAATMAVVKKLFNTRALLIYLGMITVCSLGMGLLVDLIYSTLNINAQVVVGQASALIPQSVMLGSAVLLAGLMAANWVKHTRLRRTQTAH
;
A
#
# COMPACT_ATOMS: atom_id res chain seq x y z
N MET A 1 -9.39 -6.44 -1.44
CA MET A 1 -10.44 -6.26 -2.47
C MET A 1 -11.78 -6.98 -2.26
N PRO A 2 -12.03 -7.89 -1.28
CA PRO A 2 -13.35 -8.55 -1.17
C PRO A 2 -14.48 -7.58 -0.75
N VAL A 3 -14.16 -6.52 0.00
CA VAL A 3 -15.13 -5.51 0.46
C VAL A 3 -15.76 -4.76 -0.73
N VAL A 4 -14.96 -4.37 -1.72
CA VAL A 4 -15.43 -3.63 -2.91
C VAL A 4 -16.38 -4.46 -3.75
N THR A 5 -16.04 -5.75 -3.93
CA THR A 5 -16.92 -6.71 -4.61
C THR A 5 -18.23 -6.89 -3.84
N GLY A 6 -18.18 -6.87 -2.51
CA GLY A 6 -19.37 -6.86 -1.65
C GLY A 6 -20.24 -5.62 -1.86
N LEU A 7 -19.64 -4.42 -1.86
CA LEU A 7 -20.35 -3.16 -2.11
C LEU A 7 -21.03 -3.16 -3.49
N LYS A 8 -20.34 -3.65 -4.53
CA LYS A 8 -20.92 -3.80 -5.88
C LYS A 8 -22.10 -4.76 -5.91
N LYS A 9 -22.03 -5.88 -5.18
CA LYS A 9 -23.16 -6.83 -5.04
C LYS A 9 -24.35 -6.22 -4.32
N GLN A 10 -24.13 -5.24 -3.45
CA GLN A 10 -25.18 -4.48 -2.75
C GLN A 10 -25.72 -3.30 -3.56
N GLY A 11 -25.28 -3.13 -4.82
CA GLY A 11 -25.79 -2.08 -5.72
C GLY A 11 -25.05 -0.75 -5.63
N ALA A 12 -23.85 -0.70 -5.02
CA ALA A 12 -23.04 0.51 -5.05
C ALA A 12 -22.63 0.87 -6.49
N ASN A 13 -22.73 2.16 -6.84
CA ASN A 13 -22.27 2.65 -8.13
C ASN A 13 -20.74 2.60 -8.24
N ASP A 14 -20.25 2.70 -9.48
CA ASP A 14 -18.82 2.56 -9.77
C ASP A 14 -17.98 3.64 -9.11
N GLY A 15 -18.46 4.89 -9.09
CA GLY A 15 -17.75 5.98 -8.43
C GLY A 15 -17.58 5.75 -6.93
N ALA A 16 -18.61 5.31 -6.23
CA ALA A 16 -18.55 5.01 -4.80
C ALA A 16 -17.57 3.86 -4.50
N ALA A 17 -17.57 2.82 -5.35
CA ALA A 17 -16.66 1.70 -5.21
C ALA A 17 -15.19 2.09 -5.49
N LEU A 18 -14.94 2.93 -6.49
CA LEU A 18 -13.60 3.47 -6.76
C LEU A 18 -13.12 4.42 -5.65
N SER A 19 -13.97 5.33 -5.16
CA SER A 19 -13.65 6.22 -4.04
C SER A 19 -13.25 5.42 -2.81
N PHE A 20 -14.00 4.36 -2.48
CA PHE A 20 -13.68 3.50 -1.37
C PHE A 20 -12.30 2.83 -1.54
N MET A 21 -11.98 2.33 -2.74
CA MET A 21 -10.67 1.72 -3.02
C MET A 21 -9.49 2.68 -2.84
N ILE A 22 -9.66 3.96 -3.20
CA ILE A 22 -8.62 4.97 -3.08
C ILE A 22 -8.46 5.43 -1.63
N ALA A 23 -9.57 5.72 -0.94
CA ALA A 23 -9.52 6.31 0.40
C ALA A 23 -9.01 5.33 1.46
N THR A 24 -9.42 4.05 1.38
CA THR A 24 -9.17 3.04 2.42
C THR A 24 -7.69 2.88 2.82
N PRO A 25 -6.72 2.72 1.89
CA PRO A 25 -5.32 2.60 2.28
C PRO A 25 -4.71 3.89 2.85
N GLU A 26 -5.23 5.07 2.46
CA GLU A 26 -4.67 6.37 2.87
C GLU A 26 -5.21 6.88 4.20
N THR A 27 -6.48 6.60 4.52
CA THR A 27 -7.13 7.06 5.76
C THR A 27 -7.08 6.03 6.88
N GLY A 28 -6.35 4.92 6.69
CA GLY A 28 -6.21 3.88 7.70
C GLY A 28 -5.48 4.39 8.94
N VAL A 29 -5.98 4.04 10.14
CA VAL A 29 -5.36 4.45 11.42
C VAL A 29 -3.90 4.01 11.50
N ASP A 30 -3.58 2.81 11.00
CA ASP A 30 -2.22 2.29 10.94
C ASP A 30 -1.31 3.16 10.05
N SER A 31 -1.82 3.61 8.91
CA SER A 31 -1.10 4.47 7.97
C SER A 31 -0.83 5.85 8.57
N ILE A 32 -1.81 6.42 9.27
CA ILE A 32 -1.69 7.70 9.98
C ILE A 32 -0.68 7.59 11.11
N ALA A 33 -0.76 6.53 11.94
CA ALA A 33 0.17 6.32 13.04
C ALA A 33 1.63 6.17 12.56
N VAL A 34 1.84 5.43 11.47
CA VAL A 34 3.17 5.23 10.88
C VAL A 34 3.68 6.52 10.23
N SER A 35 2.80 7.28 9.58
CA SER A 35 3.15 8.60 9.04
C SER A 35 3.53 9.57 10.17
N TRP A 36 2.80 9.57 11.29
CA TRP A 36 3.14 10.39 12.45
C TRP A 36 4.51 10.05 13.05
N ALA A 37 4.86 8.77 13.05
CA ALA A 37 6.10 8.28 13.64
C ALA A 37 7.32 8.52 12.73
N MET A 38 7.15 8.50 11.41
CA MET A 38 8.25 8.48 10.45
C MET A 38 8.32 9.70 9.53
N LEU A 39 7.22 10.41 9.37
CA LEU A 39 7.12 11.66 8.63
C LEU A 39 6.85 12.80 9.61
N ASP A 40 6.84 14.00 9.09
CA ASP A 40 6.48 15.18 9.85
C ASP A 40 4.94 15.28 10.09
N PRO A 41 4.49 16.09 11.06
CA PRO A 41 3.07 16.30 11.35
C PRO A 41 2.27 16.87 10.18
N VAL A 42 2.89 17.68 9.31
CA VAL A 42 2.21 18.29 8.15
C VAL A 42 1.84 17.18 7.16
N MET A 43 2.81 16.36 6.75
CA MET A 43 2.61 15.19 5.90
C MET A 43 1.56 14.23 6.43
N THR A 44 1.57 14.00 7.74
CA THR A 44 0.62 13.08 8.39
C THR A 44 -0.84 13.53 8.23
N VAL A 45 -1.09 14.85 8.18
CA VAL A 45 -2.43 15.40 7.93
C VAL A 45 -2.72 15.49 6.43
N PHE A 46 -1.74 15.96 5.66
CA PHE A 46 -1.91 16.15 4.21
C PHE A 46 -2.17 14.85 3.48
N ARG A 47 -1.56 13.74 3.90
CA ARG A 47 -1.71 12.45 3.24
C ARG A 47 -3.15 11.91 3.26
N PRO A 48 -3.83 11.75 4.41
CA PRO A 48 -5.24 11.35 4.44
C PRO A 48 -6.17 12.33 3.74
N VAL A 49 -5.90 13.64 3.86
CA VAL A 49 -6.70 14.69 3.21
C VAL A 49 -6.57 14.61 1.70
N ALA A 50 -5.36 14.47 1.18
CA ALA A 50 -5.09 14.30 -0.24
C ALA A 50 -5.69 12.99 -0.79
N GLY A 51 -5.58 11.89 -0.04
CA GLY A 51 -6.22 10.62 -0.38
C GLY A 51 -7.74 10.75 -0.45
N PHE A 52 -8.35 11.42 0.52
CA PHE A 52 -9.79 11.69 0.55
C PHE A 52 -10.24 12.55 -0.63
N ILE A 53 -9.55 13.67 -0.89
CA ILE A 53 -9.88 14.56 -2.02
C ILE A 53 -9.73 13.82 -3.36
N THR A 54 -8.67 13.02 -3.51
CA THR A 54 -8.45 12.18 -4.70
C THR A 54 -9.55 11.14 -4.86
N ALA A 55 -9.97 10.50 -3.77
CA ALA A 55 -11.05 9.53 -3.77
C ALA A 55 -12.40 10.15 -4.16
N VAL A 56 -12.76 11.29 -3.58
CA VAL A 56 -14.02 11.99 -3.86
C VAL A 56 -14.06 12.50 -5.29
N SER A 57 -12.99 13.17 -5.74
CA SER A 57 -12.89 13.67 -7.11
C SER A 57 -12.94 12.53 -8.13
N THR A 58 -12.23 11.42 -7.89
CA THR A 58 -12.29 10.24 -8.77
C THR A 58 -13.69 9.64 -8.83
N GLY A 59 -14.37 9.51 -7.69
CA GLY A 59 -15.73 8.96 -7.66
C GLY A 59 -16.75 9.86 -8.36
N ILE A 60 -16.63 11.18 -8.20
CA ILE A 60 -17.45 12.14 -8.92
C ILE A 60 -17.19 12.00 -10.42
N VAL A 61 -15.95 12.14 -10.87
CA VAL A 61 -15.61 12.05 -12.30
C VAL A 61 -16.04 10.71 -12.90
N GLN A 62 -15.87 9.60 -12.17
CA GLN A 62 -16.36 8.29 -12.60
C GLN A 62 -17.89 8.23 -12.72
N ASN A 63 -18.64 8.87 -11.83
CA ASN A 63 -20.10 8.87 -11.91
C ASN A 63 -20.63 9.73 -13.06
N PHE A 64 -19.91 10.79 -13.45
CA PHE A 64 -20.31 11.69 -14.54
C PHE A 64 -19.83 11.20 -15.91
N PHE A 65 -18.61 10.68 -16.00
CA PHE A 65 -17.96 10.31 -17.27
C PHE A 65 -17.79 8.79 -17.46
N GLY A 66 -17.93 8.01 -16.39
CA GLY A 66 -17.93 6.56 -16.47
C GLY A 66 -19.19 6.08 -17.17
N THR A 67 -19.02 5.16 -18.11
CA THR A 67 -20.15 4.49 -18.73
C THR A 67 -20.80 3.62 -17.65
N GLN A 68 -22.00 4.00 -17.16
CA GLN A 68 -22.83 3.09 -16.37
C GLN A 68 -23.24 1.94 -17.29
N GLU A 69 -22.42 0.89 -17.39
CA GLU A 69 -22.93 -0.41 -17.82
C GLU A 69 -23.72 -1.00 -16.64
N LEU A 70 -24.93 -0.48 -16.44
CA LEU A 70 -26.05 -1.33 -16.06
C LEU A 70 -26.05 -2.48 -17.08
N GLU A 71 -25.94 -3.73 -16.60
CA GLU A 71 -25.89 -4.96 -17.40
C GLU A 71 -24.55 -5.35 -18.05
N ARG A 72 -23.57 -5.73 -17.22
CA ARG A 72 -22.81 -6.95 -17.55
C ARG A 72 -22.60 -7.81 -16.32
N SER A 73 -23.67 -8.50 -15.95
CA SER A 73 -23.62 -9.78 -15.23
C SER A 73 -22.82 -10.79 -16.06
N ALA A 74 -21.50 -10.66 -16.11
CA ALA A 74 -20.68 -11.83 -16.41
C ALA A 74 -20.78 -12.76 -15.19
N PRO A 75 -21.07 -14.06 -15.37
CA PRO A 75 -21.32 -14.96 -14.26
C PRO A 75 -20.10 -14.99 -13.34
N MET A 76 -20.33 -14.57 -12.10
CA MET A 76 -19.39 -14.49 -11.00
C MET A 76 -19.02 -15.90 -10.48
N GLY A 77 -18.69 -16.83 -11.38
CA GLY A 77 -18.26 -18.20 -11.11
C GLY A 77 -16.79 -18.47 -11.45
N ALA A 78 -16.14 -17.61 -12.22
CA ALA A 78 -14.77 -17.84 -12.72
C ALA A 78 -13.66 -17.13 -11.92
N LEU A 79 -13.97 -16.56 -10.74
CA LEU A 79 -13.01 -15.82 -9.91
C LEU A 79 -12.42 -16.65 -8.75
N LEU A 80 -12.69 -17.95 -8.69
CA LEU A 80 -11.99 -18.84 -7.76
C LEU A 80 -10.68 -19.31 -8.40
N PRO A 81 -9.52 -19.10 -7.75
CA PRO A 81 -8.33 -19.87 -8.08
C PRO A 81 -8.61 -21.35 -7.77
N MET A 82 -8.32 -22.19 -8.76
CA MET A 82 -8.40 -23.64 -8.71
C MET A 82 -7.73 -24.19 -7.44
N ALA A 83 -8.52 -24.83 -6.56
CA ALA A 83 -8.02 -25.83 -5.64
C ALA A 83 -7.87 -27.15 -6.41
N PRO A 84 -6.84 -27.98 -6.14
CA PRO A 84 -6.55 -29.14 -6.96
C PRO A 84 -7.68 -30.19 -6.87
N GLU A 85 -8.07 -30.68 -8.04
CA GLU A 85 -8.96 -31.83 -8.22
C GLU A 85 -8.34 -33.10 -7.63
N GLY A 86 -9.14 -33.87 -6.90
CA GLY A 86 -8.76 -35.19 -6.41
C GLY A 86 -9.82 -35.83 -5.53
N ALA A 87 -10.65 -36.67 -6.17
CA ALA A 87 -11.40 -37.81 -5.61
C ALA A 87 -12.71 -37.58 -4.81
N ASP A 88 -13.79 -37.78 -5.56
CA ASP A 88 -14.89 -38.71 -5.30
C ASP A 88 -16.13 -38.29 -4.48
N ALA A 89 -17.26 -38.55 -5.14
CA ALA A 89 -18.63 -38.26 -4.77
C ALA A 89 -19.17 -39.19 -3.68
N ALA A 90 -20.03 -38.64 -2.81
CA ALA A 90 -21.42 -39.08 -2.63
C ALA A 90 -22.08 -38.38 -1.43
N GLY A 91 -23.28 -37.85 -1.65
CA GLY A 91 -24.37 -38.04 -0.69
C GLY A 91 -24.74 -36.89 0.25
N SER A 92 -25.95 -36.37 -0.01
CA SER A 92 -26.97 -36.01 0.99
C SER A 92 -26.94 -34.63 1.64
N HIS A 93 -28.01 -33.91 1.30
CA HIS A 93 -28.56 -32.70 1.86
C HIS A 93 -28.56 -32.57 3.39
N ALA A 94 -28.53 -31.28 3.77
CA ALA A 94 -29.15 -30.67 4.95
C ALA A 94 -28.52 -31.00 6.30
N HIS A 95 -27.80 -30.02 6.84
CA HIS A 95 -28.12 -29.42 8.14
C HIS A 95 -27.34 -28.10 8.28
N ALA A 96 -28.07 -26.99 8.09
CA ALA A 96 -27.68 -25.73 8.69
C ALA A 96 -27.87 -25.87 10.20
N SER A 97 -26.80 -26.32 10.86
CA SER A 97 -26.67 -26.30 12.31
C SER A 97 -25.48 -25.41 12.62
N ALA A 98 -25.75 -24.34 13.35
CA ALA A 98 -24.76 -23.42 13.88
C ALA A 98 -23.60 -24.17 14.56
N ASP A 99 -22.40 -24.08 14.01
CA ASP A 99 -21.17 -24.24 14.81
C ASP A 99 -20.64 -22.85 15.17
N ALA A 100 -21.47 -22.17 15.96
CA ALA A 100 -21.08 -21.01 16.74
C ALA A 100 -20.71 -21.50 18.15
N SER A 101 -19.64 -22.29 18.33
CA SER A 101 -18.89 -22.37 19.60
C SER A 101 -17.73 -23.38 19.58
N ARG A 102 -16.61 -23.00 18.96
CA ARG A 102 -15.32 -23.21 19.63
C ARG A 102 -14.74 -21.86 20.00
N ILE A 103 -15.10 -21.40 21.20
CA ILE A 103 -14.31 -20.37 21.89
C ILE A 103 -12.95 -21.03 22.20
N SER A 104 -12.04 -20.99 21.23
CA SER A 104 -10.63 -21.27 21.48
C SER A 104 -10.19 -20.34 22.61
N SER A 105 -9.61 -20.90 23.67
CA SER A 105 -9.13 -20.14 24.81
C SER A 105 -8.26 -18.96 24.35
N LEU A 106 -8.34 -17.81 25.05
CA LEU A 106 -7.54 -16.60 24.79
C LEU A 106 -6.07 -16.90 24.44
N PRO A 107 -5.37 -17.85 25.08
CA PRO A 107 -3.99 -18.19 24.73
C PRO A 107 -3.83 -18.77 23.32
N ARG A 108 -4.76 -19.62 22.86
CA ARG A 108 -4.70 -20.20 21.50
C ARG A 108 -4.93 -19.14 20.44
N ARG A 109 -5.85 -18.20 20.67
CA ARG A 109 -6.06 -17.05 19.75
C ARG A 109 -4.84 -16.15 19.64
N ILE A 110 -4.14 -15.90 20.75
CA ILE A 110 -2.89 -15.14 20.75
C ILE A 110 -1.79 -15.90 20.01
N ILE A 111 -1.65 -17.21 20.23
CA ILE A 111 -0.66 -18.04 19.54
C ILE A 111 -0.94 -18.13 18.04
N ASP A 112 -2.20 -18.32 17.65
CA ASP A 112 -2.61 -18.38 16.25
C ASP A 112 -2.41 -17.02 15.56
N GLY A 113 -2.75 -15.93 16.25
CA GLY A 113 -2.48 -14.56 15.81
C GLY A 113 -0.98 -14.27 15.64
N MET A 114 -0.16 -14.66 16.60
CA MET A 114 1.31 -14.54 16.51
C MET A 114 1.87 -15.38 15.36
N ARG A 115 1.41 -16.62 15.20
CA ARG A 115 1.87 -17.51 14.12
C ARG A 115 1.49 -16.98 12.74
N TYR A 116 0.32 -16.36 12.61
CA TYR A 116 -0.10 -15.67 11.39
C TYR A 116 0.74 -14.42 11.11
N ALA A 117 0.99 -13.58 12.14
CA ALA A 117 1.79 -12.37 12.04
C ALA A 117 3.25 -12.68 11.61
N TYR A 118 3.91 -13.61 12.30
CA TYR A 118 5.30 -13.98 12.02
C TYR A 118 5.48 -14.87 10.79
N GLY A 119 4.47 -15.68 10.46
CA GLY A 119 4.52 -16.58 9.32
C GLY A 119 4.11 -15.88 8.04
N ASN A 120 2.81 -15.62 7.89
CA ASN A 120 2.21 -15.26 6.62
C ASN A 120 2.38 -13.78 6.31
N LEU A 121 2.03 -12.90 7.25
CA LEU A 121 2.16 -11.44 7.06
C LEU A 121 3.60 -11.01 6.82
N LEU A 122 4.53 -11.51 7.64
CA LEU A 122 5.95 -11.21 7.46
C LEU A 122 6.48 -11.74 6.12
N ASN A 123 6.06 -12.94 5.70
CA ASN A 123 6.49 -13.50 4.41
C ASN A 123 5.97 -12.70 3.20
N ASP A 124 4.76 -12.17 3.28
CA ASP A 124 4.15 -11.39 2.20
C ASP A 124 4.78 -10.00 2.10
N ILE A 125 5.21 -9.40 3.22
CA ILE A 125 5.78 -8.05 3.28
C ILE A 125 7.31 -8.07 3.08
N GLN A 126 8.02 -9.11 3.55
CA GLN A 126 9.49 -9.10 3.61
C GLN A 126 10.15 -8.94 2.25
N GLN A 127 9.63 -9.60 1.19
CA GLN A 127 10.27 -9.57 -0.14
C GLN A 127 10.18 -8.17 -0.78
N PRO A 128 8.99 -7.55 -0.89
CA PRO A 128 8.90 -6.18 -1.42
C PRO A 128 9.55 -5.15 -0.49
N PHE A 129 9.53 -5.35 0.83
CA PHE A 129 10.22 -4.48 1.78
C PHE A 129 11.75 -4.52 1.60
N LEU A 130 12.34 -5.71 1.50
CA LEU A 130 13.78 -5.87 1.30
C LEU A 130 14.21 -5.28 -0.05
N PHE A 131 13.39 -5.45 -1.10
CA PHE A 131 13.61 -4.82 -2.39
C PHE A 131 13.53 -3.30 -2.29
N GLY A 132 12.56 -2.76 -1.56
CA GLY A 132 12.43 -1.32 -1.30
C GLY A 132 13.64 -0.75 -0.57
N ILE A 133 14.14 -1.44 0.47
CA ILE A 133 15.36 -1.04 1.19
C ILE A 133 16.59 -1.11 0.28
N LEU A 134 16.73 -2.19 -0.50
CA LEU A 134 17.85 -2.37 -1.41
C LEU A 134 17.83 -1.30 -2.52
N LEU A 135 16.66 -1.02 -3.09
CA LEU A 135 16.47 0.03 -4.09
C LEU A 135 16.72 1.42 -3.48
N ALA A 136 16.21 1.70 -2.29
CA ALA A 136 16.47 2.96 -1.57
C ALA A 136 17.96 3.11 -1.24
N GLY A 137 18.65 2.03 -0.88
CA GLY A 137 20.10 2.00 -0.67
C GLY A 137 20.89 2.21 -1.96
N LEU A 138 20.43 1.63 -3.07
CA LEU A 138 21.05 1.82 -4.39
C LEU A 138 20.86 3.27 -4.87
N ILE A 139 19.64 3.81 -4.76
CA ILE A 139 19.33 5.22 -5.05
C ILE A 139 20.18 6.11 -4.14
N THR A 140 20.26 5.80 -2.84
CA THR A 140 21.10 6.56 -1.90
C THR A 140 22.58 6.54 -2.26
N PHE A 141 23.09 5.43 -2.79
CA PHE A 141 24.50 5.27 -3.16
C PHE A 141 24.82 5.98 -4.48
N PHE A 142 23.91 5.94 -5.45
CA PHE A 142 24.11 6.53 -6.77
C PHE A 142 23.75 8.02 -6.86
N PHE A 143 23.02 8.59 -5.90
CA PHE A 143 22.58 9.99 -5.96
C PHE A 143 23.47 10.92 -5.09
N PRO A 144 24.09 11.96 -5.68
CA PRO A 144 24.98 12.89 -4.99
C PRO A 144 24.22 13.92 -4.11
N GLU A 145 24.95 14.65 -3.26
CA GLU A 145 24.41 15.67 -2.34
C GLU A 145 23.63 16.81 -3.05
N ASP A 146 23.91 17.05 -4.33
CA ASP A 146 23.18 17.98 -5.21
C ASP A 146 21.72 17.56 -5.49
N PHE A 147 21.31 16.35 -5.08
CA PHE A 147 19.96 15.85 -5.28
C PHE A 147 18.89 16.75 -4.66
N THR A 148 19.16 17.33 -3.49
CA THR A 148 18.23 18.28 -2.85
C THR A 148 18.04 19.53 -3.69
N LEU A 149 19.10 20.06 -4.30
CA LEU A 149 19.01 21.25 -5.14
C LEU A 149 18.22 20.94 -6.42
N TRP A 150 18.51 19.80 -7.05
CA TRP A 150 17.84 19.37 -8.27
C TRP A 150 16.34 19.11 -8.09
N THR A 151 15.93 18.45 -6.99
CA THR A 151 14.51 18.19 -6.70
C THR A 151 13.73 19.48 -6.41
N ASN A 152 14.37 20.48 -5.81
CA ASN A 152 13.76 21.78 -5.57
C ASN A 152 13.73 22.66 -6.83
N GLU A 153 14.70 22.53 -7.74
CA GLU A 153 14.72 23.26 -9.02
C GLU A 153 13.72 22.68 -10.03
N TYR A 154 13.54 21.35 -10.04
CA TYR A 154 12.61 20.64 -10.92
C TYR A 154 11.57 19.80 -10.15
N PRO A 155 10.71 20.41 -9.31
CA PRO A 155 9.79 19.69 -8.43
C PRO A 155 8.79 18.82 -9.21
N LEU A 156 8.31 19.32 -10.36
CA LEU A 156 7.37 18.59 -11.20
C LEU A 156 8.01 17.34 -11.82
N VAL A 157 9.29 17.42 -12.23
CA VAL A 157 10.02 16.27 -12.78
C VAL A 157 10.25 15.23 -11.69
N ALA A 158 10.65 15.64 -10.49
CA ALA A 158 10.80 14.75 -9.35
C ALA A 158 9.48 14.03 -9.00
N MET A 159 8.36 14.75 -9.01
CA MET A 159 7.02 14.17 -8.81
C MET A 159 6.65 13.16 -9.90
N LEU A 160 6.92 13.46 -11.18
CA LEU A 160 6.62 12.53 -12.27
C LEU A 160 7.46 11.25 -12.19
N ILE A 161 8.73 11.36 -11.81
CA ILE A 161 9.59 10.19 -11.58
C ILE A 161 9.01 9.35 -10.42
N MET A 162 8.68 9.99 -9.31
CA MET A 162 8.13 9.32 -8.13
C MET A 162 6.76 8.69 -8.39
N LEU A 163 5.92 9.34 -9.20
CA LEU A 163 4.67 8.77 -9.70
C LEU A 163 4.93 7.53 -10.55
N GLY A 164 5.87 7.62 -11.50
CA GLY A 164 6.25 6.52 -12.39
C GLY A 164 6.84 5.31 -11.67
N VAL A 165 7.58 5.55 -10.57
CA VAL A 165 8.10 4.48 -9.69
C VAL A 165 7.00 3.92 -8.77
N GLY A 166 6.09 4.77 -8.30
CA GLY A 166 4.97 4.39 -7.45
C GLY A 166 3.97 3.46 -8.14
N ILE A 167 3.61 3.75 -9.39
CA ILE A 167 2.62 2.97 -10.15
C ILE A 167 2.91 1.46 -10.22
N PRO A 168 4.11 1.00 -10.63
CA PRO A 168 4.42 -0.42 -10.69
C PRO A 168 4.74 -1.03 -9.31
N MET A 169 4.94 -0.22 -8.26
CA MET A 169 5.34 -0.74 -6.96
C MET A 169 4.16 -1.42 -6.24
N TYR A 170 4.32 -2.71 -5.95
CA TYR A 170 3.38 -3.48 -5.14
C TYR A 170 3.69 -3.30 -3.65
N VAL A 171 3.50 -2.09 -3.13
CA VAL A 171 3.80 -1.73 -1.73
C VAL A 171 2.58 -1.08 -1.09
N CYS A 172 2.22 -1.52 0.12
CA CYS A 172 1.09 -0.95 0.85
C CYS A 172 1.44 0.41 1.47
N ALA A 173 0.40 1.18 1.83
CA ALA A 173 0.51 2.49 2.46
C ALA A 173 1.49 2.54 3.64
N THR A 174 1.51 1.49 4.47
CA THR A 174 2.41 1.38 5.64
C THR A 174 3.87 1.14 5.24
N ALA A 175 4.11 0.36 4.19
CA ALA A 175 5.46 0.01 3.75
C ALA A 175 6.07 1.06 2.82
N SER A 176 5.27 1.91 2.18
CA SER A 176 5.76 3.03 1.38
C SER A 176 6.20 4.22 2.26
N THR A 177 5.67 4.36 3.48
CA THR A 177 6.05 5.46 4.42
C THR A 177 7.54 5.48 4.77
N PRO A 178 8.18 4.38 5.20
CA PRO A 178 9.61 4.39 5.53
C PRO A 178 10.49 4.65 4.30
N ILE A 179 10.06 4.20 3.11
CA ILE A 179 10.75 4.46 1.85
C ILE A 179 10.72 5.96 1.55
N ALA A 180 9.54 6.59 1.65
CA ALA A 180 9.39 8.02 1.47
C ALA A 180 10.21 8.83 2.50
N ALA A 181 10.17 8.45 3.78
CA ALA A 181 10.95 9.09 4.84
C ALA A 181 12.46 9.04 4.56
N ALA A 182 12.98 7.88 4.15
CA ALA A 182 14.39 7.71 3.78
C ALA A 182 14.79 8.59 2.59
N LEU A 183 13.92 8.71 1.58
CA LEU A 183 14.16 9.58 0.43
C LEU A 183 14.10 11.07 0.79
N ILE A 184 13.19 11.49 1.68
CA ILE A 184 13.13 12.86 2.20
C ILE A 184 14.44 13.20 2.92
N LEU A 185 14.90 12.32 3.83
CA LEU A 185 16.18 12.47 4.52
C LEU A 185 17.38 12.59 3.57
N LYS A 186 17.24 12.09 2.34
CA LYS A 186 18.25 12.15 1.29
C LYS A 186 18.14 13.37 0.36
N GLY A 187 17.12 14.20 0.49
CA GLY A 187 16.94 15.36 -0.39
C GLY A 187 15.71 15.33 -1.28
N LEU A 188 14.85 14.33 -1.16
CA LEU A 188 13.58 14.36 -1.89
C LEU A 188 12.69 15.48 -1.32
N ASN A 189 12.14 16.31 -2.20
CA ASN A 189 11.14 17.29 -1.81
C ASN A 189 9.88 16.57 -1.25
N PRO A 190 9.24 17.13 -0.23
CA PRO A 190 8.08 16.51 0.40
C PRO A 190 6.93 16.31 -0.60
N GLY A 191 6.71 17.22 -1.55
CA GLY A 191 5.67 17.07 -2.57
C GLY A 191 5.83 15.80 -3.42
N ALA A 192 7.04 15.47 -3.88
CA ALA A 192 7.28 14.22 -4.62
C ALA A 192 7.14 12.97 -3.75
N ALA A 193 7.53 13.06 -2.47
CA ALA A 193 7.28 11.99 -1.50
C ALA A 193 5.77 11.75 -1.32
N LEU A 194 4.96 12.81 -1.23
CA LEU A 194 3.51 12.71 -1.12
C LEU A 194 2.91 12.03 -2.37
N VAL A 195 3.35 12.43 -3.57
CA VAL A 195 2.91 11.82 -4.83
C VAL A 195 3.19 10.32 -4.84
N PHE A 196 4.39 9.89 -4.43
CA PHE A 196 4.72 8.46 -4.27
C PHE A 196 3.80 7.77 -3.27
N LEU A 197 3.53 8.39 -2.13
CA LEU A 197 2.69 7.85 -1.05
C LEU A 197 1.22 7.70 -1.45
N LEU A 198 0.67 8.58 -2.29
CA LEU A 198 -0.68 8.43 -2.84
C LEU A 198 -0.74 7.42 -3.98
N ALA A 199 0.25 7.47 -4.88
CA ALA A 199 0.24 6.65 -6.08
C ALA A 199 0.47 5.17 -5.75
N GLY A 200 1.47 4.84 -4.94
CA GLY A 200 1.90 3.46 -4.69
C GLY A 200 0.77 2.54 -4.21
N PRO A 201 0.10 2.84 -3.09
CA PRO A 201 -0.95 1.98 -2.55
C PRO A 201 -2.18 1.88 -3.46
N ALA A 202 -2.50 2.96 -4.17
CA ALA A 202 -3.66 3.05 -5.05
C ALA A 202 -3.45 2.34 -6.40
N THR A 203 -2.29 2.51 -7.02
CA THR A 203 -2.07 2.14 -8.44
C THR A 203 -1.33 0.82 -8.65
N ASN A 204 -1.17 0.01 -7.62
CA ASN A 204 -0.47 -1.27 -7.75
C ASN A 204 -1.09 -2.19 -8.84
N ALA A 205 -0.25 -3.01 -9.47
CA ALA A 205 -0.63 -3.84 -10.62
C ALA A 205 -1.82 -4.79 -10.35
N ALA A 206 -1.96 -5.30 -9.11
CA ALA A 206 -3.08 -6.15 -8.76
C ALA A 206 -4.39 -5.36 -8.66
N THR A 207 -4.36 -4.16 -8.07
CA THR A 207 -5.51 -3.24 -8.02
C THR A 207 -5.93 -2.84 -9.42
N MET A 208 -4.99 -2.47 -10.29
CA MET A 208 -5.31 -2.12 -11.69
C MET A 208 -5.97 -3.28 -12.44
N ALA A 209 -5.48 -4.51 -12.26
CA ALA A 209 -6.07 -5.69 -12.88
C ALA A 209 -7.50 -5.95 -12.37
N VAL A 210 -7.74 -5.76 -11.06
CA VAL A 210 -9.07 -5.89 -10.45
C VAL A 210 -10.01 -4.78 -10.94
N VAL A 211 -9.56 -3.52 -10.98
CA VAL A 211 -10.35 -2.38 -11.46
C VAL A 211 -10.74 -2.58 -12.92
N LYS A 212 -9.79 -2.98 -13.78
CA LYS A 212 -10.06 -3.26 -15.20
C LYS A 212 -11.12 -4.35 -15.39
N LYS A 213 -11.07 -5.40 -14.56
CA LYS A 213 -12.01 -6.53 -14.61
C LYS A 213 -13.39 -6.19 -14.03
N LEU A 214 -13.45 -5.37 -12.98
CA LEU A 214 -14.69 -5.03 -12.28
C LEU A 214 -15.46 -3.85 -12.90
N PHE A 215 -14.75 -2.88 -13.49
CA PHE A 215 -15.31 -1.58 -13.87
C PHE A 215 -15.07 -1.17 -15.32
N ASN A 216 -14.31 -1.94 -16.12
CA ASN A 216 -13.86 -1.66 -17.49
C ASN A 216 -12.58 -0.80 -17.63
N THR A 217 -12.03 -0.75 -18.85
CA THR A 217 -10.78 -0.01 -19.15
C THR A 217 -10.95 1.51 -19.10
N ARG A 218 -12.15 2.04 -19.40
CA ARG A 218 -12.41 3.49 -19.30
C ARG A 218 -12.37 3.95 -17.84
N ALA A 219 -12.99 3.17 -16.95
CA ALA A 219 -12.93 3.41 -15.51
C ALA A 219 -11.50 3.36 -14.98
N LEU A 220 -10.67 2.42 -15.47
CA LEU A 220 -9.24 2.37 -15.14
C LEU A 220 -8.48 3.62 -15.59
N LEU A 221 -8.77 4.15 -16.79
CA LEU A 221 -8.14 5.37 -17.29
C LEU A 221 -8.55 6.60 -16.48
N ILE A 222 -9.84 6.72 -16.12
CA ILE A 222 -10.33 7.78 -15.23
C ILE A 222 -9.64 7.66 -13.87
N TYR A 223 -9.58 6.45 -13.31
CA TYR A 223 -8.93 6.16 -12.03
C TYR A 223 -7.46 6.61 -12.02
N LEU A 224 -6.66 6.17 -12.99
CA LEU A 224 -5.23 6.53 -13.10
C LEU A 224 -5.04 8.02 -13.39
N GLY A 225 -5.85 8.58 -14.28
CA GLY A 225 -5.79 10.00 -14.65
C GLY A 225 -6.08 10.90 -13.45
N MET A 226 -7.13 10.58 -12.68
CA MET A 226 -7.49 11.35 -11.49
C MET A 226 -6.45 11.23 -10.38
N ILE A 227 -5.91 10.02 -10.14
CA ILE A 227 -4.80 9.86 -9.18
C ILE A 227 -3.60 10.69 -9.62
N THR A 228 -3.25 10.68 -10.91
CA THR A 228 -2.13 11.47 -11.45
C THR A 228 -2.37 12.97 -11.23
N VAL A 229 -3.51 13.49 -11.66
CA VAL A 229 -3.81 14.93 -11.57
C VAL A 229 -3.91 15.39 -10.12
N CYS A 230 -4.66 14.67 -9.28
CA CYS A 230 -4.84 15.05 -7.88
C CYS A 230 -3.57 14.89 -7.05
N SER A 231 -2.79 13.82 -7.26
CA SER A 231 -1.53 13.64 -6.53
C SER A 231 -0.52 14.73 -6.89
N LEU A 232 -0.35 15.05 -8.18
CA LEU A 232 0.52 16.14 -8.62
C LEU A 232 0.05 17.49 -8.08
N GLY A 233 -1.26 17.78 -8.12
CA GLY A 233 -1.82 19.02 -7.57
C GLY A 233 -1.57 19.15 -6.06
N MET A 234 -1.78 18.07 -5.31
CA MET A 234 -1.54 18.06 -3.86
C MET A 234 -0.05 18.06 -3.51
N GLY A 235 0.80 17.42 -4.32
CA GLY A 235 2.25 17.46 -4.18
C GLY A 235 2.80 18.87 -4.36
N LEU A 236 2.35 19.59 -5.40
CA LEU A 236 2.69 20.99 -5.61
C LEU A 236 2.19 21.89 -4.49
N LEU A 237 0.99 21.63 -3.97
CA LEU A 237 0.46 22.35 -2.82
C LEU A 237 1.33 22.13 -1.57
N VAL A 238 1.78 20.89 -1.31
CA VAL A 238 2.68 20.60 -0.20
C VAL A 238 4.01 21.31 -0.38
N ASP A 239 4.64 21.24 -1.55
CA ASP A 239 5.89 21.97 -1.79
C ASP A 239 5.74 23.48 -1.56
N LEU A 240 4.62 24.07 -2.00
CA LEU A 240 4.34 25.48 -1.77
C LEU A 240 4.21 25.80 -0.28
N ILE A 241 3.53 24.96 0.49
CA ILE A 241 3.40 25.12 1.94
C ILE A 241 4.76 25.00 2.62
N TYR A 242 5.58 24.05 2.20
CA TYR A 242 6.93 23.85 2.74
C TYR A 242 7.87 25.02 2.42
N SER A 243 7.82 25.51 1.18
CA SER A 243 8.57 26.68 0.75
C SER A 243 8.15 27.96 1.48
N THR A 244 6.84 28.16 1.69
CA THR A 244 6.32 29.36 2.38
C THR A 244 6.57 29.35 3.89
N LEU A 245 6.50 28.18 4.53
CA LEU A 245 6.78 28.04 5.96
C LEU A 245 8.28 27.94 6.28
N ASN A 246 9.15 27.85 5.25
CA ASN A 246 10.60 27.71 5.38
C ASN A 246 11.00 26.52 6.28
N ILE A 247 10.15 25.47 6.31
CA ILE A 247 10.35 24.27 7.11
C ILE A 247 11.21 23.32 6.30
N ASN A 248 12.37 22.94 6.85
CA ASN A 248 13.17 21.90 6.22
C ASN A 248 12.66 20.53 6.66
N ALA A 249 11.93 19.85 5.78
CA ALA A 249 11.37 18.51 6.03
C ALA A 249 12.43 17.51 6.52
N GLN A 250 13.68 17.64 6.04
CA GLN A 250 14.79 16.79 6.46
C GLN A 250 15.08 16.87 7.95
N VAL A 251 14.94 18.06 8.54
CA VAL A 251 15.27 18.30 9.96
C VAL A 251 14.21 17.67 10.86
N VAL A 252 12.93 17.80 10.49
CA VAL A 252 11.81 17.26 11.28
C VAL A 252 11.80 15.73 11.24
N VAL A 253 11.98 15.14 10.05
CA VAL A 253 12.09 13.69 9.90
C VAL A 253 13.37 13.15 10.57
N GLY A 254 14.46 13.91 10.52
CA GLY A 254 15.73 13.55 11.18
C GLY A 254 15.62 13.51 12.71
N GLN A 255 14.84 14.39 13.33
CA GLN A 255 14.61 14.38 14.77
C GLN A 255 13.82 13.16 15.25
N ALA A 256 12.88 12.65 14.44
CA ALA A 256 12.15 11.42 14.76
C ALA A 256 13.10 10.21 14.89
N SER A 257 14.18 10.17 14.09
CA SER A 257 15.21 9.13 14.20
C SER A 257 16.10 9.27 15.46
N ALA A 258 16.18 10.47 16.04
CA ALA A 258 16.99 10.73 17.24
C ALA A 258 16.26 10.39 18.55
N LEU A 259 14.92 10.30 18.56
CA LEU A 259 14.14 9.92 19.75
C LEU A 259 14.25 8.43 20.09
N ILE A 260 14.65 7.58 19.14
CA ILE A 260 14.81 6.14 19.38
C ILE A 260 16.23 5.90 19.90
N PRO A 261 16.43 5.37 21.12
CA PRO A 261 17.76 5.04 21.60
C PRO A 261 18.46 4.11 20.61
N GLN A 262 19.70 4.42 20.24
CA GLN A 262 20.48 3.62 19.28
C GLN A 262 20.52 2.12 19.61
N SER A 263 20.49 1.78 20.90
CA SER A 263 20.42 0.39 21.40
C SER A 263 19.12 -0.32 21.03
N VAL A 264 17.98 0.37 21.07
CA VAL A 264 16.67 -0.17 20.68
C VAL A 264 16.57 -0.30 19.17
N MET A 265 17.14 0.65 18.42
CA MET A 265 17.22 0.57 16.96
C MET A 265 18.07 -0.61 16.50
N LEU A 266 19.29 -0.76 17.04
CA LEU A 266 20.15 -1.91 16.73
C LEU A 266 19.51 -3.23 17.20
N GLY A 267 18.93 -3.25 18.40
CA GLY A 267 18.27 -4.44 18.94
C GLY A 267 17.10 -4.91 18.09
N SER A 268 16.23 -3.98 17.69
CA SER A 268 15.09 -4.29 16.81
C SER A 268 15.55 -4.68 15.41
N ALA A 269 16.55 -4.00 14.82
CA ALA A 269 17.11 -4.35 13.53
C ALA A 269 17.75 -5.75 13.51
N VAL A 270 18.54 -6.11 14.53
CA VAL A 270 19.16 -7.44 14.65
C VAL A 270 18.09 -8.52 14.85
N LEU A 271 17.08 -8.24 15.68
CA LEU A 271 15.97 -9.16 15.90
C LEU A 271 15.15 -9.39 14.62
N LEU A 272 14.83 -8.33 13.88
CA LEU A 272 14.14 -8.41 12.59
C LEU A 272 14.98 -9.17 11.56
N ALA A 273 16.27 -8.86 11.44
CA ALA A 273 17.18 -9.55 10.55
C ALA A 273 17.29 -11.05 10.90
N GLY A 274 17.36 -11.38 12.19
CA GLY A 274 17.38 -12.76 12.67
C GLY A 274 16.08 -13.52 12.36
N LEU A 275 14.92 -12.88 12.55
CA LEU A 275 13.63 -13.45 12.21
C LEU A 275 13.46 -13.67 10.70
N MET A 276 13.85 -12.70 9.88
CA MET A 276 13.83 -12.81 8.42
C MET A 276 14.76 -13.93 7.94
N ALA A 277 15.97 -14.03 8.49
CA ALA A 277 16.90 -15.10 8.18
C ALA A 277 16.36 -16.49 8.58
N ALA A 278 15.80 -16.61 9.79
CA ALA A 278 15.22 -17.87 10.27
C ALA A 278 14.02 -18.31 9.42
N ASN A 279 13.16 -17.36 9.03
CA ASN A 279 12.02 -17.63 8.17
C ASN A 279 12.47 -18.04 6.75
N TRP A 280 13.46 -17.34 6.19
CA TRP A 280 14.04 -17.69 4.89
C TRP A 280 14.68 -19.09 4.87
N VAL A 281 15.41 -19.46 5.92
CA VAL A 281 15.98 -20.82 6.08
C VAL A 281 14.89 -21.89 6.21
N LYS A 282 13.82 -21.61 6.96
CA LYS A 282 12.69 -22.53 7.09
C LYS A 282 11.96 -22.73 5.75
N HIS A 283 11.76 -21.66 5.00
CA HIS A 283 11.06 -21.70 3.71
C HIS A 283 11.88 -22.37 2.61
N THR A 284 13.20 -22.16 2.59
CA THR A 284 14.12 -22.84 1.66
C THR A 284 14.25 -24.34 1.96
N ARG A 285 14.19 -24.74 3.24
CA ARG A 285 14.10 -26.16 3.63
C ARG A 285 12.79 -26.81 3.17
N LEU A 286 11.65 -26.13 3.34
CA LEU A 286 10.33 -26.63 2.91
C LEU A 286 10.22 -26.78 1.38
N ARG A 287 10.79 -25.83 0.61
CA ARG A 287 10.86 -25.94 -0.85
C ARG A 287 11.72 -27.11 -1.33
N ARG A 288 12.86 -27.38 -0.67
CA ARG A 288 13.72 -28.53 -1.01
C ARG A 288 13.05 -29.88 -0.76
N THR A 289 12.17 -29.98 0.24
CA THR A 289 11.40 -31.21 0.49
C THR A 289 10.24 -31.44 -0.48
N GLN A 290 9.71 -30.40 -1.12
CA GLN A 290 8.65 -30.53 -2.13
C GLN A 290 9.18 -30.83 -3.54
N THR A 291 10.44 -30.52 -3.84
CA THR A 291 11.10 -30.87 -5.12
C THR A 291 11.78 -32.25 -5.10
N ALA A 292 11.72 -32.97 -3.97
CA ALA A 292 12.34 -34.28 -3.78
C ALA A 292 11.34 -35.45 -3.87
N HIS A 293 10.08 -35.16 -4.23
CA HIS A 293 9.03 -36.11 -4.61
C HIS A 293 8.60 -35.80 -6.05
#